data_AF-A0A7G1I741-F1
#
_entry.id   AF-A0A7G1I741-F1
#
_cell.length_a   1.000
_cell.length_b   1.000
_cell.length_c   1.000
_cell.angle_alpha   90.00
_cell.angle_beta   90.00
_cell.angle_gamma   90.00
#
_symmetry.space_group_name_H-M   'P 1'
#
loop_
_entity.id
_entity.type
_entity.pdbx_description
1 polymer ?
#
loop_
_entity_poly.entity_id
_entity_poly.type
_entity_poly.pdbx_seq_one_letter_code
_entity_poly.pdbx_strand_id
1 'polypeptide(L)'
;MSTDYIDADHPLVRATATALVPGAASDIERVGRIYHYVRDLPYDILAAFRYLARGEHRASDALRHGVAFCMGKASMFVALCRAVGVPARIAFQTLSSPDKEFLAPEVRALWGGKSGRPLPWHSSAKPISATDG
;
A
#
# COMPACT_ATOMS: atom_id res chain seq x y z
N MET A 1 -14.32 -6.33 -4.21
CA MET A 1 -14.06 -6.94 -5.53
C MET A 1 -12.56 -7.00 -5.77
N SER A 2 -12.08 -8.16 -6.18
CA SER A 2 -10.68 -8.44 -6.53
C SER A 2 -10.32 -7.86 -7.91
N THR A 3 -9.07 -7.42 -8.07
CA THR A 3 -8.46 -7.01 -9.35
C THR A 3 -7.04 -7.57 -9.45
N ASP A 4 -6.38 -7.43 -10.60
CA ASP A 4 -5.03 -8.00 -10.80
C ASP A 4 -4.00 -7.47 -9.78
N TYR A 5 -4.09 -6.19 -9.41
CA TYR A 5 -3.22 -5.58 -8.38
C TYR A 5 -3.76 -5.68 -6.95
N ILE A 6 -5.07 -5.91 -6.79
CA ILE A 6 -5.76 -5.89 -5.48
C ILE A 6 -6.53 -7.21 -5.35
N ASP A 7 -5.78 -8.28 -5.15
CA ASP A 7 -6.29 -9.65 -5.11
C ASP A 7 -6.85 -10.02 -3.74
N ALA A 8 -7.87 -9.28 -3.30
CA ALA A 8 -8.48 -9.40 -1.97
C ALA A 8 -9.02 -10.80 -1.63
N ASP A 9 -9.39 -11.57 -2.65
CA ASP A 9 -9.92 -12.94 -2.49
C ASP A 9 -8.81 -13.99 -2.36
N HIS A 10 -7.54 -13.61 -2.56
CA HIS A 10 -6.40 -14.51 -2.46
C HIS A 10 -6.30 -15.14 -1.04
N PRO A 11 -6.07 -16.46 -0.91
CA PRO A 11 -6.06 -17.13 0.40
C PRO A 11 -5.11 -16.51 1.43
N LEU A 12 -3.90 -16.14 1.00
CA LEU A 12 -2.93 -15.43 1.86
C LEU A 12 -3.47 -14.09 2.37
N VAL A 13 -4.13 -13.31 1.53
CA VAL A 13 -4.69 -12.01 1.91
C VAL A 13 -5.79 -12.21 2.95
N ARG A 14 -6.73 -13.14 2.68
CA ARG A 14 -7.83 -13.44 3.61
C ARG A 14 -7.32 -13.94 4.95
N ALA A 15 -6.39 -14.90 4.94
CA ALA A 15 -5.81 -15.46 6.16
C ALA A 15 -5.12 -14.38 7.01
N THR A 16 -4.28 -13.55 6.39
CA THR A 16 -3.61 -12.43 7.06
C THR A 16 -4.62 -11.43 7.59
N ALA A 17 -5.60 -11.01 6.79
CA ALA A 17 -6.61 -10.03 7.19
C ALA A 17 -7.43 -10.52 8.41
N THR A 18 -7.87 -11.77 8.39
CA THR A 18 -8.59 -12.39 9.53
C THR A 18 -7.72 -12.45 10.79
N ALA A 19 -6.44 -12.80 10.65
CA ALA A 19 -5.51 -12.86 11.78
C ALA A 19 -5.20 -11.48 12.40
N LEU A 20 -5.31 -10.39 11.63
CA LEU A 20 -5.03 -9.04 12.10
C LEU A 20 -6.17 -8.43 12.92
N VAL A 21 -7.41 -8.90 12.79
CA VAL A 21 -8.59 -8.24 13.37
C VAL A 21 -9.38 -9.07 14.41
N PRO A 22 -8.78 -9.97 15.21
CA PRO A 22 -9.54 -10.75 16.19
C PRO A 22 -10.17 -9.85 17.25
N GLY A 23 -11.50 -9.96 17.43
CA GLY A 23 -12.23 -9.16 18.41
C GLY A 23 -12.34 -7.66 18.09
N ALA A 24 -12.07 -7.24 16.84
CA ALA A 24 -12.37 -5.87 16.43
C ALA A 24 -13.90 -5.67 16.35
N ALA A 25 -14.41 -4.72 17.13
CA ALA A 25 -15.82 -4.39 17.26
C ALA A 25 -16.31 -3.39 16.20
N SER A 26 -15.40 -2.72 15.49
CA SER A 26 -15.75 -1.72 14.47
C SER A 26 -14.81 -1.76 13.26
N ASP A 27 -15.25 -1.15 12.15
CA ASP A 27 -14.42 -1.00 10.96
C ASP A 27 -13.22 -0.10 11.21
N ILE A 28 -13.34 0.91 12.09
CA ILE A 28 -12.23 1.77 12.48
C ILE A 28 -11.14 0.95 13.17
N GLU A 29 -11.50 0.03 14.06
CA GLU A 29 -10.54 -0.86 14.71
C GLU A 29 -9.88 -1.83 13.71
N ARG A 30 -10.66 -2.40 12.78
CA ARG A 30 -10.14 -3.26 11.71
C ARG A 30 -9.11 -2.52 10.87
N VAL A 31 -9.48 -1.33 10.39
CA VAL A 31 -8.63 -0.45 9.58
C VAL A 31 -7.37 -0.05 10.34
N GLY A 32 -7.49 0.32 11.62
CA GLY A 32 -6.34 0.71 12.44
C GLY A 32 -5.31 -0.41 12.57
N ARG A 33 -5.75 -1.64 12.84
CA ARG A 33 -4.85 -2.80 12.95
C ARG A 33 -4.18 -3.14 11.62
N ILE A 34 -4.95 -3.14 10.53
CA ILE A 34 -4.42 -3.34 9.17
C ILE A 34 -3.41 -2.25 8.81
N TYR A 35 -3.72 -0.99 9.14
CA TYR A 35 -2.82 0.14 8.91
C TYR A 35 -1.48 -0.06 9.63
N HIS A 36 -1.50 -0.40 10.93
CA HIS A 36 -0.27 -0.62 11.68
C HIS A 36 0.58 -1.75 11.09
N TYR A 37 -0.04 -2.87 10.72
CA TYR A 37 0.65 -3.98 10.06
C TYR A 37 1.34 -3.54 8.75
N VAL A 38 0.65 -2.82 7.88
CA VAL A 38 1.21 -2.37 6.59
C VAL A 38 2.26 -1.26 6.78
N ARG A 39 2.02 -0.34 7.73
CA ARG A 39 2.95 0.75 8.06
C ARG A 39 4.29 0.18 8.50
N ASP A 40 4.25 -0.83 9.37
CA ASP A 40 5.44 -1.39 10.03
C ASP A 40 6.18 -2.41 9.15
N LEU A 41 5.60 -2.80 8.00
CA LEU A 41 6.30 -3.56 6.97
C LEU A 41 7.57 -2.81 6.49
N PRO A 42 8.72 -3.48 6.31
CA PRO A 42 9.91 -2.88 5.72
C PRO A 42 9.61 -2.10 4.43
N TYR A 43 10.18 -0.89 4.34
CA TYR A 43 10.09 -0.04 3.16
C TYR A 43 11.42 -0.10 2.39
N ASP A 44 11.45 -0.88 1.32
CA ASP A 44 12.63 -1.04 0.44
C ASP A 44 12.22 -0.85 -1.03
N ILE A 45 12.73 0.23 -1.62
CA ILE A 45 12.45 0.58 -3.02
C ILE A 45 13.15 -0.39 -3.97
N LEU A 46 14.42 -0.72 -3.72
CA LEU A 46 15.22 -1.54 -4.63
C LEU A 46 14.72 -2.98 -4.66
N ALA A 47 14.44 -3.57 -3.50
CA ALA A 47 13.87 -4.90 -3.42
C ALA A 47 12.52 -4.97 -4.14
N ALA A 48 11.64 -4.00 -3.89
CA ALA A 48 10.32 -3.99 -4.51
C ALA A 48 10.37 -3.81 -6.04
N PHE A 49 11.29 -2.99 -6.56
CA PHE A 49 11.50 -2.90 -8.02
C PHE A 49 11.98 -4.22 -8.62
N ARG A 50 12.83 -4.98 -7.92
CA ARG A 50 13.27 -6.30 -8.40
C ARG A 50 12.11 -7.29 -8.50
N TYR A 51 11.18 -7.27 -7.55
CA TYR A 51 9.98 -8.12 -7.59
C TYR A 51 9.02 -7.70 -8.71
N LEU A 52 8.79 -6.39 -8.87
CA LEU A 52 8.02 -5.87 -10.00
C LEU A 52 8.61 -6.29 -11.36
N ALA A 53 9.93 -6.23 -11.52
CA ALA A 53 10.61 -6.68 -12.75
C ALA A 53 10.45 -8.18 -13.03
N ARG A 54 10.10 -8.98 -12.01
CA ARG A 54 9.76 -10.41 -12.13
C ARG A 54 8.27 -10.65 -12.37
N GLY A 55 7.47 -9.59 -12.48
CA GLY A 55 6.02 -9.67 -12.67
C GLY A 55 5.23 -9.85 -11.36
N GLU A 56 5.87 -9.74 -10.20
CA GLU A 56 5.25 -9.92 -8.88
C GLU A 56 4.65 -8.59 -8.39
N HIS A 57 3.44 -8.29 -8.87
CA HIS A 57 2.80 -6.99 -8.70
C HIS A 57 1.52 -7.02 -7.85
N ARG A 58 1.10 -8.20 -7.38
CA ARG A 58 -0.14 -8.38 -6.63
C ARG A 58 0.02 -7.98 -5.16
N ALA A 59 -1.08 -7.71 -4.47
CA ALA A 59 -1.05 -7.46 -3.04
C ALA A 59 -0.57 -8.71 -2.26
N SER A 60 -0.95 -9.90 -2.72
CA SER A 60 -0.43 -11.17 -2.19
C SER A 60 1.08 -11.35 -2.37
N ASP A 61 1.68 -10.86 -3.47
CA ASP A 61 3.12 -10.89 -3.69
C ASP A 61 3.85 -10.02 -2.67
N ALA A 62 3.38 -8.79 -2.47
CA ALA A 62 3.97 -7.87 -1.50
C ALA A 62 3.83 -8.40 -0.06
N LEU A 63 2.71 -9.05 0.28
CA LEU A 63 2.53 -9.78 1.54
C LEU A 63 3.53 -10.93 1.69
N ARG A 64 3.71 -11.74 0.64
CA ARG A 64 4.62 -12.89 0.63
C ARG A 64 6.08 -12.48 0.83
N HIS A 65 6.49 -11.36 0.21
CA HIS A 65 7.86 -10.85 0.33
C HIS A 65 8.14 -10.16 1.66
N GLY A 66 7.11 -9.68 2.36
CA GLY A 66 7.28 -8.99 3.63
C GLY A 66 7.98 -7.64 3.52
N VAL A 67 8.04 -7.05 2.31
CA VAL A 67 8.68 -5.77 2.03
C VAL A 67 7.99 -5.10 0.84
N ALA A 68 7.77 -3.79 0.91
CA ALA A 68 7.12 -3.04 -0.15
C ALA A 68 7.44 -1.55 -0.09
N PHE A 69 7.40 -0.88 -1.24
CA PHE A 69 7.33 0.58 -1.32
C PHE A 69 5.88 1.05 -1.45
N CYS A 70 5.67 2.35 -1.69
CA CYS A 70 4.35 2.99 -1.65
C CYS A 70 3.24 2.25 -2.43
N MET A 71 3.53 1.73 -3.63
CA MET A 71 2.51 1.03 -4.43
C MET A 71 2.09 -0.29 -3.81
N GLY A 72 3.06 -1.12 -3.38
CA GLY A 72 2.78 -2.39 -2.72
C GLY A 72 2.11 -2.20 -1.36
N LYS A 73 2.53 -1.20 -0.57
CA LYS A 73 1.87 -0.88 0.70
C LYS A 73 0.42 -0.44 0.49
N ALA A 74 0.15 0.39 -0.52
CA ALA A 74 -1.21 0.82 -0.83
C ALA A 74 -2.09 -0.35 -1.31
N SER A 75 -1.59 -1.22 -2.20
CA SER A 75 -2.35 -2.38 -2.68
C SER A 75 -2.63 -3.39 -1.57
N MET A 76 -1.64 -3.68 -0.72
CA MET A 76 -1.79 -4.53 0.48
C MET A 76 -2.86 -3.99 1.41
N PHE A 77 -2.80 -2.71 1.76
CA PHE A 77 -3.79 -2.09 2.64
C PHE A 77 -5.20 -2.23 2.08
N VAL A 78 -5.41 -1.92 0.80
CA VAL A 78 -6.73 -2.03 0.18
C VAL A 78 -7.20 -3.49 0.12
N ALA A 79 -6.32 -4.43 -0.23
CA ALA A 79 -6.67 -5.84 -0.33
C ALA A 79 -7.06 -6.42 1.05
N LEU A 80 -6.31 -6.11 2.10
CA LEU A 80 -6.59 -6.53 3.48
C LEU A 80 -7.91 -5.92 4.00
N CYS A 81 -8.15 -4.62 3.76
CA CYS A 81 -9.42 -3.98 4.13
C CYS A 81 -10.62 -4.64 3.43
N ARG A 82 -10.52 -4.86 2.12
CA ARG A 82 -11.59 -5.51 1.34
C ARG A 82 -11.83 -6.95 1.80
N ALA A 83 -10.79 -7.68 2.19
CA ALA A 83 -10.90 -9.07 2.68
C ALA A 83 -11.67 -9.19 4.01
N VAL A 84 -11.75 -8.12 4.81
CA VAL A 84 -12.57 -8.06 6.04
C VAL A 84 -13.85 -7.24 5.86
N GLY A 85 -14.25 -6.97 4.61
CA GLY A 85 -15.51 -6.30 4.28
C GLY A 85 -15.49 -4.77 4.32
N VAL A 86 -14.32 -4.14 4.54
CA VAL A 86 -14.20 -2.67 4.60
C VAL A 86 -13.94 -2.11 3.19
N PRO A 87 -14.79 -1.20 2.68
CA PRO A 87 -14.56 -0.53 1.41
C PRO A 87 -13.30 0.37 1.44
N ALA A 88 -12.38 0.15 0.50
CA ALA A 88 -11.16 0.93 0.36
C ALA A 88 -10.75 1.08 -1.12
N ARG A 89 -10.05 2.18 -1.42
CA ARG A 89 -9.48 2.47 -2.75
C ARG A 89 -8.05 3.02 -2.65
N ILE A 90 -7.30 2.83 -3.74
CA ILE A 90 -6.04 3.53 -3.96
C ILE A 90 -6.35 5.01 -4.23
N ALA A 91 -5.55 5.88 -3.65
CA ALA A 91 -5.49 7.30 -3.93
C ALA A 91 -4.06 7.66 -4.35
N PHE A 92 -3.88 8.77 -5.04
CA PHE A 92 -2.54 9.28 -5.34
C PHE A 92 -2.44 10.71 -4.82
N GLN A 93 -1.32 11.03 -4.18
CA GLN A 93 -1.06 12.33 -3.61
C GLN A 93 0.35 12.79 -4.00
N THR A 94 0.53 14.09 -4.17
CA THR A 94 1.86 14.67 -4.32
C THR A 94 2.40 14.99 -2.94
N LEU A 95 3.55 14.40 -2.58
CA LEU A 95 4.21 14.72 -1.33
C LEU A 95 5.27 15.80 -1.55
N SER A 96 5.18 16.86 -0.75
CA SER A 96 6.19 17.92 -0.65
C SER A 96 7.00 17.67 0.61
N SER A 97 8.29 17.40 0.46
CA SER A 97 9.21 17.23 1.59
C SER A 97 10.53 17.91 1.25
N PRO A 98 10.58 19.25 1.36
CA PRO A 98 11.74 20.03 0.92
C PRO A 98 13.01 19.69 1.69
N ASP A 99 12.88 19.25 2.94
CA ASP A 99 14.00 18.99 3.85
C ASP A 99 14.38 17.50 3.93
N LYS A 100 13.72 16.62 3.16
CA LYS A 100 14.01 15.17 3.15
C LYS A 100 14.27 14.68 1.73
N GLU A 101 15.52 14.34 1.46
CA GLU A 101 15.92 13.72 0.19
C GLU A 101 15.56 12.22 0.21
N PHE A 102 14.30 11.92 -0.11
CA PHE A 102 13.75 10.56 -0.10
C PHE A 102 14.22 9.66 -1.25
N LEU A 103 14.78 10.26 -2.30
CA LEU A 103 15.24 9.56 -3.49
C LEU A 103 16.69 9.94 -3.75
N ALA A 104 17.53 8.95 -4.05
CA ALA A 104 18.87 9.21 -4.56
C ALA A 104 18.81 10.14 -5.79
N PRO A 105 19.80 11.01 -6.01
CA PRO A 105 19.79 11.99 -7.11
C PRO A 105 19.47 11.37 -8.48
N GLU A 106 19.99 10.16 -8.73
CA GLU A 106 19.81 9.40 -9.96
C GLU A 106 18.35 8.96 -10.16
N VAL A 107 17.70 8.55 -9.07
CA VAL A 107 16.29 8.14 -9.08
C VAL A 107 15.38 9.36 -9.29
N ARG A 108 15.71 10.51 -8.70
CA ARG A 108 14.98 11.77 -8.90
C ARG A 108 15.03 12.24 -10.36
N ALA A 109 16.19 12.12 -11.01
CA ALA A 109 16.36 12.49 -12.42
C ALA A 109 15.51 11.61 -13.34
N LEU A 110 15.47 10.30 -13.08
CA LEU A 110 14.65 9.36 -13.84
C LEU A 110 13.14 9.57 -13.65
N TRP A 111 12.71 9.92 -12.43
CA TRP A 111 11.28 10.06 -12.08
C TRP A 111 10.69 11.45 -12.41
N GLY A 112 11.50 12.41 -12.90
CA GLY A 112 11.04 13.76 -13.25
C GLY A 112 10.63 14.64 -12.06
N GLY A 113 11.11 14.32 -10.85
CA GLY A 113 10.78 15.07 -9.63
C GLY A 113 11.48 16.43 -9.57
N LYS A 114 10.73 17.51 -9.36
CA LYS A 114 11.30 18.86 -9.10
C LYS A 114 11.88 18.92 -7.69
N SER A 115 12.88 19.78 -7.48
CA SER A 115 13.40 20.07 -6.13
C SER A 115 12.24 20.43 -5.18
N GLY A 116 12.21 19.81 -4.00
CA GLY A 116 11.15 19.96 -2.99
C GLY A 116 9.86 19.14 -3.23
N ARG A 117 9.67 18.55 -4.41
CA ARG A 117 8.57 17.61 -4.72
C ARG A 117 9.14 16.28 -5.25
N PRO A 118 9.77 15.49 -4.36
CA PRO A 118 10.50 14.30 -4.79
C PRO A 118 9.61 13.19 -5.36
N LEU A 119 8.30 13.19 -5.04
CA LEU A 119 7.38 12.09 -5.38
C LEU A 119 6.10 12.63 -6.03
N PRO A 120 6.13 13.02 -7.32
CA PRO A 120 4.91 13.16 -8.10
C PRO A 120 4.26 11.76 -8.20
N TRP A 121 2.96 11.67 -7.92
CA TRP A 121 2.19 10.39 -7.96
C TRP A 121 2.49 9.40 -6.83
N HIS A 122 2.72 9.88 -5.60
CA HIS A 122 2.83 8.99 -4.45
C HIS A 122 1.50 8.30 -4.17
N SER A 123 1.44 6.98 -4.34
CA SER A 123 0.25 6.20 -4.01
C SER A 123 -0.01 6.21 -2.51
N SER A 124 -1.21 6.62 -2.13
CA SER A 124 -1.80 6.46 -0.80
C SER A 124 -3.02 5.55 -0.88
N ALA A 125 -3.58 5.15 0.24
CA ALA A 125 -4.85 4.42 0.27
C ALA A 125 -5.74 5.02 1.34
N LYS A 126 -7.05 5.06 1.08
CA LYS A 126 -8.04 5.62 2.01
C LYS A 126 -9.29 4.74 2.07
N PRO A 127 -9.93 4.61 3.25
CA PRO A 127 -11.29 4.10 3.36
C PRO A 127 -12.25 4.96 2.54
N ILE A 128 -13.34 4.37 2.06
CA ILE A 128 -14.41 5.11 1.37
C ILE A 128 -15.54 5.35 2.39
N SER A 129 -15.87 6.61 2.69
CA SER A 129 -17.08 6.97 3.45
C SER A 129 -18.26 7.23 2.50
N ALA A 130 -19.48 7.13 3.02
CA ALA A 130 -20.72 7.38 2.26
C ALA A 130 -20.87 8.82 1.71
N THR A 131 -19.93 9.72 2.04
CA THR A 131 -19.95 11.14 1.67
C THR A 131 -19.08 11.49 0.47
N ASP A 132 -18.36 10.52 -0.12
CA ASP A 132 -17.39 10.74 -1.20
C ASP A 132 -18.00 10.59 -2.61
N GLY A 133 -19.28 10.93 -2.77
CA GLY A 133 -20.03 10.88 -4.04
C GLY A 133 -19.77 12.06 -4.95
#